data_AF-A0A8T3N1F5-F1
#
_entry.id   AF-A0A8T3N1F5-F1
#
_cell.length_a   1.000
_cell.length_b   1.000
_cell.length_c   1.000
_cell.angle_alpha   90.00
_cell.angle_beta   90.00
_cell.angle_gamma   90.00
#
_symmetry.space_group_name_H-M   'P 1'
#
loop_
_entity.id
_entity.type
_entity.pdbx_description
1 polymer ?
#
loop_
_entity_poly.entity_id
_entity_poly.type
_entity_poly.pdbx_seq_one_letter_code
_entity_poly.pdbx_strand_id
1 'polypeptide(L)'
;TGPASRPAAFRPAARREKLSKDAYRRQRTLVDGELTRLGLRKSQLELSMGSPLIAANFVEMRRVASELADVEQALAAAEDSWLELEERAP
;
A
#
# COMPACT_ATOMS: atom_id res chain seq x y z
N THR A 1 43.54 10.54 0.14
CA THR A 1 43.05 9.24 0.63
C THR A 1 41.64 9.42 1.16
N GLY A 2 40.61 9.12 0.35
CA GLY A 2 39.20 9.21 0.76
C GLY A 2 38.67 7.83 1.18
N PRO A 3 37.74 7.74 2.15
CA PRO A 3 37.29 6.44 2.65
C PRO A 3 36.33 5.78 1.66
N ALA A 4 36.56 4.50 1.40
CA ALA A 4 35.73 3.66 0.55
C ALA A 4 34.35 3.42 1.20
N SER A 5 33.28 3.75 0.48
CA SER A 5 31.92 3.32 0.81
C SER A 5 31.84 1.80 0.73
N ARG A 6 31.50 1.19 1.86
CA ARG A 6 31.33 -0.25 2.01
C ARG A 6 29.93 -0.64 1.51
N PRO A 7 29.77 -1.60 0.59
CA PRO A 7 28.45 -1.97 0.09
C PRO A 7 27.63 -2.60 1.23
N ALA A 8 26.38 -2.15 1.37
CA ALA A 8 25.42 -2.73 2.30
C ALA A 8 25.18 -4.19 1.90
N ALA A 9 25.50 -5.12 2.79
CA ALA A 9 25.27 -6.54 2.56
C ALA A 9 23.76 -6.80 2.45
N PHE A 10 23.33 -7.28 1.29
CA PHE A 10 21.99 -7.82 1.09
C PHE A 10 21.85 -9.05 1.99
N ARG A 11 21.15 -8.92 3.12
CA ARG A 11 20.77 -10.08 3.92
C ARG A 11 19.64 -10.80 3.19
N PRO A 12 19.80 -12.08 2.82
CA PRO A 12 18.68 -12.85 2.29
C PRO A 12 17.60 -12.90 3.36
N ALA A 13 16.38 -12.50 3.00
CA ALA A 13 15.22 -12.61 3.89
C ALA A 13 15.10 -14.07 4.35
N ALA A 14 15.15 -14.29 5.66
CA ALA A 14 14.96 -15.61 6.23
C ALA A 14 13.61 -16.16 5.73
N ARG A 15 13.60 -17.39 5.23
CA ARG A 15 12.43 -18.03 4.63
C ARG A 15 11.30 -18.02 5.68
N ARG A 16 10.26 -17.21 5.44
CA ARG A 16 9.20 -16.95 6.41
C ARG A 16 8.42 -18.24 6.69
N GLU A 17 8.06 -18.47 7.95
CA GLU A 17 7.29 -19.66 8.34
C GLU A 17 5.89 -19.63 7.71
N LYS A 18 5.49 -20.79 7.17
CA LYS A 18 4.17 -21.02 6.60
C LYS A 18 3.09 -20.85 7.66
N LEU A 19 1.98 -20.23 7.26
CA LEU A 19 0.80 -20.09 8.11
C LEU A 19 -0.01 -21.39 8.14
N SER A 20 -0.79 -21.58 9.20
CA SER A 20 -1.87 -22.57 9.15
C SER A 20 -2.95 -22.12 8.15
N LYS A 21 -3.71 -23.07 7.60
CA LYS A 21 -4.75 -22.79 6.60
C LYS A 21 -5.77 -21.76 7.06
N ASP A 22 -6.20 -21.84 8.31
CA ASP A 22 -7.19 -20.89 8.86
C ASP A 22 -6.58 -19.52 9.18
N ALA A 23 -5.32 -19.47 9.64
CA ALA A 23 -4.62 -18.20 9.83
C ALA A 23 -4.40 -17.49 8.50
N TYR A 24 -3.97 -18.22 7.46
CA TYR A 24 -3.84 -17.72 6.10
C TYR A 24 -5.16 -17.14 5.57
N ARG A 25 -6.25 -17.90 5.67
CA ARG A 25 -7.58 -17.45 5.22
C ARG A 25 -8.03 -16.16 5.89
N ARG A 26 -7.87 -16.07 7.22
CA ARG A 26 -8.27 -14.86 7.97
C ARG A 26 -7.45 -13.65 7.54
N GLN A 27 -6.13 -13.80 7.46
CA GLN A 27 -5.26 -12.71 7.00
C GLN A 27 -5.58 -12.31 5.56
N ARG A 28 -5.87 -13.29 4.70
CA ARG A 28 -6.23 -13.03 3.31
C ARG A 28 -7.51 -12.20 3.20
N THR A 29 -8.56 -12.58 3.91
CA THR A 29 -9.82 -11.82 3.94
C THR A 29 -9.63 -10.38 4.43
N LEU A 30 -8.76 -10.16 5.42
CA LEU A 30 -8.47 -8.81 5.91
C LEU A 30 -7.74 -7.97 4.85
N VAL A 31 -6.69 -8.50 4.25
CA VAL A 31 -5.90 -7.80 3.23
C VAL A 31 -6.74 -7.52 1.97
N ASP A 32 -7.52 -8.50 1.50
CA ASP A 32 -8.41 -8.32 0.33
C ASP A 32 -9.48 -7.24 0.60
N GLY A 33 -10.04 -7.22 1.82
CA GLY A 33 -10.99 -6.20 2.24
C GLY A 33 -10.37 -4.80 2.32
N GLU A 34 -9.12 -4.71 2.80
CA GLU A 34 -8.38 -3.46 2.83
C GLU A 34 -8.06 -2.93 1.43
N LEU A 35 -7.54 -3.78 0.53
CA LEU A 35 -7.28 -3.44 -0.87
C LEU A 35 -8.56 -2.95 -1.57
N THR A 36 -9.68 -3.63 -1.36
CA THR A 36 -10.98 -3.22 -1.91
C THR A 36 -11.41 -1.84 -1.42
N ARG A 37 -11.28 -1.59 -0.11
CA ARG A 37 -11.66 -0.31 0.50
C ARG A 37 -10.76 0.84 0.02
N LEU A 38 -9.45 0.63 -0.02
CA LEU A 38 -8.48 1.62 -0.47
C LEU A 38 -8.63 1.92 -1.96
N GLY A 39 -8.81 0.89 -2.80
CA GLY A 39 -9.09 1.05 -4.22
C GLY A 39 -10.35 1.87 -4.49
N LEU A 40 -11.44 1.61 -3.76
CA LEU A 40 -12.65 2.43 -3.87
C LEU A 40 -12.41 3.89 -3.46
N ARG A 41 -11.67 4.13 -2.36
CA ARG A 41 -11.36 5.49 -1.91
C ARG A 41 -10.50 6.24 -2.94
N LYS A 42 -9.51 5.57 -3.53
CA LYS A 42 -8.67 6.12 -4.60
C LYS A 42 -9.52 6.60 -5.77
N SER A 43 -10.40 5.73 -6.31
CA SER A 43 -11.28 6.09 -7.42
C SER A 43 -12.19 7.28 -7.10
N GLN A 44 -12.71 7.37 -5.87
CA GLN A 44 -13.53 8.52 -5.45
C GLN A 44 -12.73 9.82 -5.41
N LEU A 45 -11.49 9.78 -4.93
CA LEU A 45 -10.60 10.95 -4.88
C LEU A 45 -10.19 11.39 -6.28
N GLU A 46 -9.86 10.46 -7.18
CA GLU A 46 -9.57 10.72 -8.59
C GLU A 46 -10.77 11.38 -9.30
N LEU A 47 -11.99 10.88 -9.08
CA LEU A 47 -13.20 11.52 -9.59
C LEU A 47 -13.40 12.92 -9.00
N SER A 48 -13.10 13.11 -7.72
CA SER A 48 -13.19 14.40 -7.06
C SER A 48 -12.21 15.42 -7.64
N MET A 49 -10.99 14.99 -8.03
CA MET A 49 -10.02 15.85 -8.72
C MET A 49 -10.54 16.36 -10.07
N GLY A 50 -11.35 15.56 -10.77
CA GLY A 50 -12.00 15.97 -12.02
C GLY A 50 -13.19 16.91 -11.85
N SER A 51 -13.66 17.14 -10.63
CA SER A 51 -14.81 18.02 -10.36
C SER A 51 -14.45 19.49 -10.53
N PRO A 52 -15.19 20.26 -11.37
CA PRO A 52 -14.95 21.70 -11.52
C PRO A 52 -15.05 22.49 -10.20
N LEU A 53 -15.90 22.04 -9.26
CA LEU A 53 -16.06 22.67 -7.95
C LEU A 53 -14.81 22.52 -7.07
N ILE A 54 -14.16 21.36 -7.14
CA ILE A 54 -12.90 21.11 -6.42
C ILE A 54 -11.75 21.83 -7.12
N ALA A 55 -11.69 21.76 -8.46
CA ALA A 55 -10.65 22.42 -9.25
C ALA A 55 -10.65 23.95 -9.08
N ALA A 56 -11.82 24.56 -8.87
CA ALA A 56 -11.96 25.98 -8.60
C ALA A 56 -11.48 26.40 -7.19
N ASN A 57 -11.23 25.45 -6.28
CA ASN A 57 -10.81 25.72 -4.90
C ASN A 57 -9.45 25.07 -4.60
N PHE A 58 -8.40 25.90 -4.54
CA PHE A 58 -7.04 25.43 -4.30
C PHE A 58 -6.84 24.69 -2.96
N VAL A 59 -7.60 25.06 -1.92
CA VAL A 59 -7.51 24.40 -0.60
C VAL A 59 -8.07 22.98 -0.69
N GLU A 60 -9.24 22.83 -1.31
CA GLU A 60 -9.86 21.51 -1.51
C GLU A 60 -9.03 20.66 -2.48
N MET A 61 -8.51 21.24 -3.55
CA MET A 61 -7.61 20.56 -4.48
C MET A 61 -6.36 20.03 -3.76
N ARG A 62 -5.72 20.84 -2.91
CA ARG A 62 -4.58 20.39 -2.10
C ARG A 62 -4.97 19.29 -1.12
N ARG A 63 -6.14 19.41 -0.49
CA ARG A 63 -6.67 18.39 0.42
C ARG A 63 -6.87 17.05 -0.28
N VAL A 64 -7.59 17.05 -1.41
CA VAL A 64 -7.86 15.84 -2.19
C VAL A 64 -6.57 15.20 -2.71
N ALA A 65 -5.62 16.01 -3.19
CA ALA A 65 -4.32 15.52 -3.63
C ALA A 65 -3.49 14.89 -2.50
N SER A 66 -3.51 15.51 -1.31
CA SER A 66 -2.79 14.96 -0.14
C SER A 66 -3.42 13.64 0.30
N GLU A 67 -4.76 13.59 0.36
CA GLU A 67 -5.46 12.36 0.73
C GLU A 67 -5.25 11.25 -0.30
N LEU A 68 -5.18 11.59 -1.60
CA LEU A 68 -4.88 10.63 -2.65
C LEU A 68 -3.48 10.03 -2.46
N ALA A 69 -2.47 10.85 -2.17
CA ALA A 69 -1.11 10.39 -1.91
C ALA A 69 -1.02 9.49 -0.67
N ASP A 70 -1.81 9.76 0.37
CA ASP A 70 -1.89 8.91 1.57
C ASP A 70 -2.54 7.55 1.24
N VAL A 71 -3.61 7.55 0.43
CA VAL A 71 -4.29 6.33 -0.03
C VAL A 71 -3.39 5.50 -0.92
N GLU A 72 -2.60 6.11 -1.81
CA GLU A 72 -1.65 5.42 -2.67
C GLU A 72 -0.53 4.73 -1.87
N GLN A 73 0.00 5.39 -0.84
CA GLN A 73 0.97 4.78 0.08
C GLN A 73 0.35 3.62 0.86
N ALA A 74 -0.88 3.79 1.35
CA ALA A 74 -1.59 2.73 2.05
C ALA A 74 -1.87 1.53 1.14
N LEU A 75 -2.20 1.77 -0.13
CA LEU A 75 -2.44 0.73 -1.13
C LEU A 75 -1.15 -0.08 -1.36
N ALA A 76 -0.02 0.61 -1.59
CA ALA A 76 1.28 -0.05 -1.76
C ALA A 76 1.65 -0.92 -0.55
N ALA A 77 1.42 -0.43 0.68
CA ALA A 77 1.67 -1.22 1.89
C ALA A 77 0.74 -2.44 2.03
N ALA A 78 -0.52 -2.32 1.59
CA ALA A 78 -1.47 -3.43 1.58
C ALA A 78 -1.09 -4.47 0.50
N GLU A 79 -0.61 -4.02 -0.66
CA GLU A 79 -0.09 -4.87 -1.74
C GLU A 79 1.17 -5.62 -1.30
N ASP A 80 2.10 -4.94 -0.62
CA ASP A 80 3.27 -5.58 -0.02
C ASP A 80 2.81 -6.65 0.99
N SER A 81 1.90 -6.29 1.90
CA SER A 81 1.35 -7.24 2.89
C SER A 81 0.69 -8.46 2.25
N TRP A 82 0.04 -8.28 1.10
CA TRP A 82 -0.53 -9.35 0.30
C TRP A 82 0.55 -10.28 -0.27
N LEU A 83 1.64 -9.71 -0.80
CA LEU A 83 2.79 -10.49 -1.30
C LEU A 83 3.46 -11.27 -0.17
N GLU A 84 3.67 -10.65 0.99
CA GLU A 84 4.23 -11.33 2.17
C GLU A 84 3.33 -12.47 2.66
N LEU A 85 2.02 -12.32 2.53
CA LEU A 85 1.06 -13.36 2.87
C LEU A 85 1.16 -14.54 1.91
N GLU A 86 1.22 -14.29 0.60
CA GLU A 86 1.39 -15.33 -0.44
C GLU A 86 2.67 -16.15 -0.24
N GLU A 87 3.78 -15.52 0.16
CA GLU A 87 5.03 -16.23 0.51
C GLU A 87 4.86 -17.24 1.66
N ARG A 88 3.84 -17.06 2.49
CA ARG A 88 3.55 -17.85 3.69
C ARG A 88 2.35 -18.78 3.52
N ALA A 89 1.88 -18.98 2.29
CA ALA A 89 0.80 -19.91 2.00
C ALA A 89 1.15 -21.35 2.46
N PRO A 90 0.19 -22.09 3.05
CA PRO A 90 0.40 -23.46 3.55
C PRO A 90 0.81 -24.44 2.45
#